data_AF-A0A8R2FBE3-F1
#
_entry.id   AF-A0A8R2FBE3-F1
#
_cell.length_a   1.000
_cell.length_b   1.000
_cell.length_c   1.000
_cell.angle_alpha   90.00
_cell.angle_beta   90.00
_cell.angle_gamma   90.00
#
_symmetry.space_group_name_H-M   'P 1'
#
loop_
_entity.id
_entity.type
_entity.pdbx_description
1 polymer ?
#
loop_
_entity_poly.entity_id
_entity_poly.type
_entity_poly.pdbx_seq_one_letter_code
_entity_poly.pdbx_strand_id
1 'polypeptide(L)'
;MVIAHDFEGRKYVFSTDDGGLANDTFCKWALSKEMKGTTYIAHNSKAYDTYFIIQYILKNMPTVKYEVIRNGSNVMMLEIKYGGLNIKFIDSHNFVQSRLSEFPKTFGLTEAKKGYFPHFFNTPENQNYVGPLPNKDHYGYNSMTMKHPAEFIDWHDELTNKNYVFDSQKELEEYCNSDVDILRRGCSELRKQFLDVCNIDPLNI
;
A
#
# COMPACT_ATOMS: atom_id res chain seq x y z
N MET A 1 -2.97 -9.66 4.29
CA MET A 1 -3.65 -8.50 4.90
C MET A 1 -3.62 -7.34 3.93
N VAL A 2 -4.63 -6.47 3.96
CA VAL A 2 -4.72 -5.21 3.21
C VAL A 2 -5.05 -4.09 4.21
N ILE A 3 -4.42 -2.92 4.07
CA ILE A 3 -4.70 -1.74 4.88
C ILE A 3 -5.05 -0.58 3.94
N ALA A 4 -6.08 0.18 4.28
CA ALA A 4 -6.47 1.39 3.57
C ALA A 4 -6.68 2.52 4.57
N HIS A 5 -6.24 3.74 4.23
CA HIS A 5 -6.54 4.95 4.97
C HIS A 5 -7.38 5.89 4.12
N ASP A 6 -8.34 6.59 4.72
CA ASP A 6 -8.87 7.81 4.11
C ASP A 6 -7.95 9.02 4.41
N PHE A 7 -8.24 10.15 3.79
CA PHE A 7 -7.42 11.36 3.95
C PHE A 7 -7.51 11.98 5.35
N GLU A 8 -8.58 11.70 6.11
CA GLU A 8 -8.73 12.09 7.51
C GLU A 8 -7.89 11.21 8.45
N GLY A 9 -7.30 10.13 7.94
CA GLY A 9 -6.42 9.22 8.69
C GLY A 9 -7.17 8.06 9.34
N ARG A 10 -8.44 7.84 9.00
CA ARG A 10 -9.17 6.66 9.46
C ARG A 10 -8.62 5.42 8.78
N LYS A 11 -8.26 4.44 9.62
CA LYS A 11 -7.68 3.17 9.19
C LYS A 11 -8.75 2.09 9.01
N TYR A 12 -8.63 1.35 7.92
CA TYR A 12 -9.40 0.15 7.60
C TYR A 12 -8.43 -1.01 7.40
N VAL A 13 -8.69 -2.15 8.06
CA VAL A 13 -7.83 -3.34 8.01
C VAL A 13 -8.65 -4.52 7.52
N PHE A 14 -8.08 -5.29 6.61
CA PHE A 14 -8.68 -6.50 6.05
C PHE A 14 -7.68 -7.66 6.21
N SER A 15 -7.99 -8.64 7.06
CA SER A 15 -7.14 -9.81 7.28
C SER A 15 -7.82 -11.09 6.80
N THR A 16 -7.09 -12.21 6.86
CA THR A 16 -7.63 -13.53 6.55
C THR A 16 -8.44 -14.14 7.70
N ASP A 17 -8.37 -13.54 8.89
CA ASP A 17 -9.05 -14.03 10.09
C ASP A 17 -10.57 -13.84 10.01
N ASP A 18 -11.03 -12.97 9.11
CA ASP A 18 -12.44 -12.72 8.82
C ASP A 18 -13.12 -13.85 8.00
N GLY A 19 -12.46 -15.00 7.83
CA GLY A 19 -13.00 -16.17 7.13
C GLY A 19 -12.98 -16.09 5.60
N GLY A 20 -12.31 -15.08 5.03
CA GLY A 20 -12.11 -14.89 3.59
C GLY A 20 -10.69 -14.43 3.24
N LEU A 21 -10.33 -14.45 1.96
CA LEU A 21 -9.05 -13.88 1.52
C LEU A 21 -9.07 -12.36 1.75
N ALA A 22 -8.00 -11.80 2.34
CA ALA A 22 -7.93 -10.37 2.65
C ALA A 22 -8.25 -9.46 1.44
N ASN A 23 -7.80 -9.85 0.24
CA ASN A 23 -8.10 -9.12 -1.00
C ASN A 23 -9.59 -9.18 -1.38
N ASP A 24 -10.26 -10.30 -1.15
CA ASP A 24 -11.69 -10.46 -1.43
C ASP A 24 -12.53 -9.64 -0.44
N THR A 25 -12.14 -9.63 0.84
CA THR A 25 -12.78 -8.80 1.86
C THR A 25 -12.60 -7.31 1.55
N PHE A 26 -11.39 -6.90 1.18
CA PHE A 26 -11.11 -5.54 0.71
C PHE A 26 -11.95 -5.19 -0.52
N CYS A 27 -11.97 -6.01 -1.58
CA CYS A 27 -12.74 -5.73 -2.78
C CYS A 27 -14.24 -5.63 -2.50
N LYS A 28 -14.77 -6.52 -1.64
CA LYS A 28 -16.18 -6.47 -1.22
C LYS A 28 -16.54 -5.14 -0.56
N TRP A 29 -15.67 -4.65 0.33
CA TRP A 29 -15.83 -3.35 0.97
C TRP A 29 -15.63 -2.20 -0.03
N ALA A 30 -14.53 -2.22 -0.77
CA ALA A 30 -14.11 -1.13 -1.62
C ALA A 30 -15.11 -0.85 -2.76
N LEU A 31 -15.81 -1.89 -3.22
CA LEU A 31 -16.78 -1.87 -4.31
C LEU A 31 -18.24 -1.82 -3.81
N SER A 32 -18.45 -1.61 -2.51
CA SER A 32 -19.78 -1.54 -1.91
C SER A 32 -20.49 -0.21 -2.22
N LYS A 33 -21.80 -0.14 -1.97
CA LYS A 33 -22.59 1.08 -2.22
C LYS A 33 -22.21 2.21 -1.27
N GLU A 34 -21.73 1.87 -0.07
CA GLU A 34 -21.27 2.80 0.96
C GLU A 34 -20.03 3.56 0.49
N MET A 35 -19.21 2.94 -0.38
CA MET A 35 -18.01 3.55 -0.96
C MET A 35 -18.27 4.28 -2.28
N LYS A 36 -19.53 4.57 -2.61
CA LYS A 36 -19.91 5.32 -3.81
C LYS A 36 -19.17 6.66 -3.89
N GLY A 37 -18.60 6.97 -5.06
CA GLY A 37 -17.88 8.21 -5.33
C GLY A 37 -16.42 8.20 -4.86
N THR A 38 -15.90 7.06 -4.41
CA THR A 38 -14.53 6.97 -3.87
C THR A 38 -13.50 6.77 -4.97
N THR A 39 -12.40 7.51 -4.86
CA THR A 39 -11.16 7.26 -5.61
C THR A 39 -10.13 6.63 -4.69
N TYR A 40 -9.76 5.39 -4.98
CA TYR A 40 -8.69 4.67 -4.30
C TYR A 40 -7.35 4.94 -4.97
N ILE A 41 -6.34 5.17 -4.15
CA ILE A 41 -4.98 5.45 -4.59
C ILE A 41 -4.05 4.40 -4.01
N ALA A 42 -3.32 3.72 -4.87
CA ALA A 42 -2.25 2.80 -4.48
C ALA A 42 -0.94 3.21 -5.17
N HIS A 43 0.19 2.67 -4.73
CA HIS A 43 1.49 2.99 -5.29
C HIS A 43 2.03 1.82 -6.10
N ASN A 44 2.21 2.04 -7.41
CA ASN A 44 2.58 1.04 -8.40
C ASN A 44 1.53 -0.05 -8.65
N SER A 45 0.26 0.23 -8.35
CA SER A 45 -0.85 -0.71 -8.55
C SER A 45 -1.09 -1.09 -10.01
N LYS A 46 -0.64 -0.26 -10.96
CA LYS A 46 -0.80 -0.53 -12.40
C LYS A 46 -0.17 -1.83 -12.86
N ALA A 47 0.86 -2.29 -12.15
CA ALA A 47 1.58 -3.53 -12.47
C ALA A 47 1.14 -4.72 -11.60
N TYR A 48 0.38 -4.49 -10.52
CA TYR A 48 0.08 -5.52 -9.52
C TYR A 48 -1.39 -5.47 -9.06
N ASP A 49 -1.72 -4.56 -8.14
CA ASP A 49 -2.96 -4.63 -7.35
C ASP A 49 -4.24 -4.57 -8.21
N THR A 50 -4.24 -3.73 -9.24
CA THR A 50 -5.45 -3.51 -10.03
C THR A 50 -5.94 -4.78 -10.73
N TYR A 51 -5.07 -5.75 -11.00
CA TYR A 51 -5.45 -7.01 -11.62
C TYR A 51 -6.32 -7.88 -10.72
N PHE A 52 -6.05 -7.95 -9.40
CA PHE A 52 -6.90 -8.75 -8.49
C PHE A 52 -8.27 -8.08 -8.31
N ILE A 53 -8.34 -6.75 -8.38
CA ILE A 53 -9.61 -6.00 -8.33
C ILE A 53 -10.44 -6.33 -9.58
N ILE A 54 -9.83 -6.31 -10.77
CA ILE A 54 -10.49 -6.72 -12.01
C ILE A 54 -10.97 -8.17 -11.93
N GLN A 55 -10.13 -9.08 -11.43
CA GLN A 55 -10.50 -10.49 -11.25
C GLN A 55 -11.71 -10.63 -10.31
N TYR A 56 -11.73 -9.88 -9.21
CA TYR A 56 -12.85 -9.87 -8.27
C TYR A 56 -14.15 -9.39 -8.94
N ILE A 57 -14.10 -8.29 -9.70
CA ILE A 57 -15.25 -7.75 -10.43
C ILE A 57 -15.79 -8.80 -11.42
N LEU A 58 -14.91 -9.41 -12.22
CA LEU A 58 -15.30 -10.42 -13.21
C LEU A 58 -15.95 -11.65 -12.57
N LYS A 59 -15.46 -12.07 -11.40
CA LYS A 59 -15.95 -13.26 -10.69
C LYS A 59 -17.24 -13.00 -9.91
N ASN A 60 -17.33 -11.87 -9.22
CA ASN A 60 -18.36 -11.63 -8.19
C ASN A 60 -19.38 -10.56 -8.60
N MET A 61 -19.09 -9.75 -9.62
CA MET A 61 -19.94 -8.64 -10.07
C MET A 61 -20.11 -8.65 -11.59
N PRO A 62 -20.60 -9.76 -12.20
CA PRO A 62 -20.58 -9.96 -13.65
C PRO A 62 -21.43 -8.95 -14.46
N THR A 63 -22.33 -8.22 -13.80
CA THR A 63 -23.16 -7.17 -14.42
C THR A 63 -22.54 -5.78 -14.34
N VAL A 64 -21.49 -5.61 -13.53
CA VAL A 64 -20.79 -4.33 -13.38
C VAL A 64 -19.91 -4.09 -14.60
N LYS A 65 -20.14 -2.96 -15.26
CA LYS A 65 -19.30 -2.47 -16.34
C LYS A 65 -18.22 -1.55 -15.78
N TYR A 66 -16.99 -1.74 -16.24
CA TYR A 66 -15.85 -0.93 -15.87
C TYR A 66 -15.05 -0.53 -17.11
N GLU A 67 -14.32 0.57 -17.00
CA GLU A 67 -13.42 1.11 -18.03
C GLU A 67 -11.99 1.04 -17.49
N VAL A 68 -11.03 0.82 -18.39
CA VAL A 68 -9.62 0.68 -18.02
C VAL A 68 -8.77 1.53 -18.96
N ILE A 69 -7.95 2.40 -18.39
CA ILE A 69 -6.88 3.09 -19.12
C ILE A 69 -5.61 2.27 -18.96
N ARG A 70 -4.94 1.93 -20.07
CA ARG A 70 -3.74 1.08 -20.07
C ARG A 70 -2.55 1.75 -20.74
N ASN A 71 -1.35 1.33 -20.34
CA ASN A 71 -0.11 1.58 -21.04
C ASN A 71 0.63 0.24 -21.19
N GLY A 72 0.53 -0.37 -22.38
CA GLY A 72 0.93 -1.76 -22.57
C GLY A 72 0.11 -2.70 -21.70
N SER A 73 0.77 -3.55 -20.91
CA SER A 73 0.11 -4.39 -19.92
C SER A 73 -0.42 -3.58 -18.73
N ASN A 74 0.26 -2.51 -18.33
CA ASN A 74 -0.04 -1.78 -17.10
C ASN A 74 -1.42 -1.13 -17.11
N VAL A 75 -2.16 -1.27 -16.02
CA VAL A 75 -3.48 -0.66 -15.80
C VAL A 75 -3.32 0.68 -15.08
N MET A 76 -3.26 1.76 -15.84
CA MET A 76 -3.03 3.12 -15.32
C MET A 76 -4.20 3.62 -14.47
N MET A 77 -5.43 3.24 -14.82
CA MET A 77 -6.65 3.56 -14.10
C MET A 77 -7.71 2.49 -14.37
N LEU A 78 -8.47 2.13 -13.33
CA LEU A 78 -9.70 1.34 -13.42
C LEU A 78 -10.86 2.22 -12.91
N GLU A 79 -11.95 2.28 -13.66
CA GLU A 79 -13.09 3.14 -13.33
C GLU A 79 -14.43 2.41 -13.50
N ILE A 80 -15.32 2.55 -12.52
CA ILE A 80 -16.65 1.95 -12.49
C ILE A 80 -17.69 3.08 -12.49
N LYS A 81 -18.06 3.54 -13.69
CA LYS A 81 -19.06 4.61 -13.88
C LYS A 81 -20.50 4.13 -13.77
N TYR A 82 -20.75 2.89 -14.20
CA TYR A 82 -22.09 2.35 -14.37
C TYR A 82 -22.64 1.80 -13.05
N GLY A 83 -23.97 1.70 -12.93
CA GLY A 83 -24.61 1.20 -11.71
C GLY A 83 -24.62 2.19 -10.53
N GLY A 84 -24.20 3.44 -10.76
CA GLY A 84 -24.28 4.52 -9.77
C GLY A 84 -23.20 4.48 -8.68
N LEU A 85 -22.14 3.69 -8.84
CA LEU A 85 -21.02 3.61 -7.89
C LEU A 85 -20.00 4.74 -8.08
N ASN A 86 -19.60 5.06 -9.32
CA ASN A 86 -18.59 6.08 -9.61
C ASN A 86 -17.30 5.89 -8.80
N ILE A 87 -16.74 4.68 -8.85
CA ILE A 87 -15.52 4.30 -8.10
C ILE A 87 -14.32 4.31 -9.06
N LYS A 88 -13.18 4.82 -8.59
CA LYS A 88 -11.92 4.83 -9.34
C LYS A 88 -10.82 4.15 -8.55
N PHE A 89 -9.93 3.46 -9.24
CA PHE A 89 -8.64 3.01 -8.73
C PHE A 89 -7.56 3.63 -9.61
N ILE A 90 -6.69 4.43 -8.99
CA ILE A 90 -5.60 5.13 -9.66
C ILE A 90 -4.26 4.74 -9.06
N ASP A 91 -3.22 4.83 -9.88
CA ASP A 91 -1.85 4.58 -9.46
C ASP A 91 -1.10 5.90 -9.27
N SER A 92 -0.72 6.18 -8.02
CA SER A 92 0.10 7.35 -7.65
C SER A 92 1.46 7.38 -8.36
N HIS A 93 1.99 6.23 -8.77
CA HIS A 93 3.25 6.13 -9.51
C HIS A 93 3.17 6.71 -10.93
N ASN A 94 1.96 7.05 -11.43
CA ASN A 94 1.79 7.82 -12.66
C ASN A 94 2.11 9.30 -12.48
N PHE A 95 2.05 9.79 -11.24
CA PHE A 95 2.29 11.18 -10.88
C PHE A 95 3.66 11.36 -10.21
N VAL A 96 4.06 10.38 -9.38
CA VAL A 96 5.32 10.39 -8.63
C VAL A 96 6.10 9.13 -8.96
N GLN A 97 7.00 9.23 -9.95
CA GLN A 97 7.81 8.11 -10.47
C GLN A 97 9.03 7.79 -9.60
N SER A 98 8.85 7.77 -8.28
CA SER A 98 9.87 7.40 -7.30
C SER A 98 9.42 6.19 -6.50
N ARG A 99 10.29 5.65 -5.64
CA ARG A 99 9.85 4.64 -4.65
C ARG A 99 9.02 5.32 -3.56
N LEU A 100 8.13 4.57 -2.93
CA LEU A 100 7.34 5.07 -1.79
C LEU A 100 8.24 5.52 -0.63
N SER A 101 9.32 4.79 -0.37
CA SER A 101 10.31 5.15 0.66
C SER A 101 11.06 6.46 0.39
N GLU A 102 10.96 7.02 -0.82
CA GLU A 102 11.55 8.32 -1.15
C GLU A 102 10.56 9.48 -0.90
N PHE A 103 9.26 9.20 -0.69
CA PHE A 103 8.23 10.22 -0.47
C PHE A 103 8.55 11.15 0.71
N PRO A 104 9.02 10.66 1.88
CA PRO A 104 9.36 11.55 2.99
C PRO A 104 10.37 12.62 2.60
N LYS A 105 11.42 12.25 1.85
CA LYS A 105 12.41 13.19 1.34
C LYS A 105 11.84 14.09 0.24
N THR A 106 11.11 13.52 -0.72
CA THR A 106 10.53 14.26 -1.86
C THR A 106 9.55 15.34 -1.42
N PHE A 107 8.73 15.06 -0.40
CA PHE A 107 7.65 15.95 0.06
C PHE A 107 7.96 16.64 1.39
N GLY A 108 9.18 16.49 1.93
CA GLY A 108 9.56 17.09 3.21
C GLY A 108 8.75 16.57 4.42
N LEU A 109 8.32 15.30 4.37
CA LEU A 109 7.52 14.68 5.42
C LEU A 109 8.43 14.04 6.47
N THR A 110 8.04 14.13 7.73
CA THR A 110 8.66 13.34 8.81
C THR A 110 8.23 11.87 8.68
N GLU A 111 9.19 10.97 8.54
CA GLU A 111 8.96 9.53 8.58
C GLU A 111 8.54 9.12 10.01
N ALA A 112 7.35 8.56 10.17
CA ALA A 112 6.78 8.28 11.49
C ALA A 112 7.42 7.05 12.15
N LYS A 113 7.74 6.02 11.36
CA LYS A 113 8.46 4.83 11.80
C LYS A 113 9.43 4.42 10.69
N LYS A 114 10.72 4.62 10.94
CA LYS A 114 11.78 4.03 10.12
C LYS A 114 11.88 2.56 10.49
N GLY A 115 11.57 1.66 9.58
CA GLY A 115 11.56 0.23 9.87
C GLY A 115 11.72 -0.60 8.61
N TYR A 116 12.42 -1.72 8.75
CA TYR A 116 12.60 -2.69 7.68
C TYR A 116 11.73 -3.89 7.97
N PHE A 117 11.14 -4.49 6.92
CA PHE A 117 10.33 -5.68 7.05
C PHE A 117 11.02 -6.88 6.41
N PRO A 118 11.06 -8.06 7.07
CA PRO A 118 11.74 -9.23 6.53
C PRO A 118 10.88 -9.94 5.48
N HIS A 119 10.88 -9.41 4.25
CA HIS A 119 10.03 -9.92 3.16
C HIS A 119 10.19 -11.42 2.89
N PHE A 120 11.41 -11.97 3.00
CA PHE A 120 11.65 -13.41 2.81
C PHE A 120 11.32 -14.25 4.05
N PHE A 121 11.00 -13.63 5.18
CA PHE A 121 10.49 -14.32 6.37
C PHE A 121 8.96 -14.39 6.38
N ASN A 122 8.29 -13.54 5.60
CA ASN A 122 6.83 -13.49 5.48
C ASN A 122 6.29 -14.66 4.65
N THR A 123 6.31 -15.85 5.23
CA THR A 123 5.78 -17.09 4.65
C THR A 123 4.57 -17.59 5.46
N PRO A 124 3.73 -18.49 4.91
CA PRO A 124 2.62 -19.09 5.66
C PRO A 124 3.04 -19.72 7.00
N GLU A 125 4.22 -20.34 7.04
CA GLU A 125 4.75 -21.01 8.24
C GLU A 125 5.12 -20.04 9.36
N ASN A 126 5.52 -18.82 9.00
CA ASN A 126 5.99 -17.80 9.93
C ASN A 126 4.93 -16.73 10.26
N GLN A 127 3.68 -16.87 9.78
CA GLN A 127 2.62 -15.87 10.02
C GLN A 127 2.36 -15.64 11.51
N ASN A 128 2.44 -16.69 12.32
CA ASN A 128 2.20 -16.63 13.77
C ASN A 128 3.50 -16.65 14.59
N TYR A 129 4.64 -16.37 13.96
CA TYR A 129 5.92 -16.38 14.62
C TYR A 129 6.02 -15.23 15.63
N VAL A 130 6.40 -15.58 16.87
CA VAL A 130 6.76 -14.65 17.93
C VAL A 130 8.07 -15.15 18.53
N GLY A 131 9.14 -14.37 18.38
CA GLY A 131 10.47 -14.83 18.78
C GLY A 131 11.59 -13.83 18.48
N PRO A 132 12.85 -14.29 18.45
CA PRO A 132 13.98 -13.44 18.07
C PRO A 132 13.80 -12.75 16.71
N LEU A 133 14.44 -11.59 16.56
CA LEU A 133 14.47 -10.87 15.29
C LEU A 133 15.00 -11.76 14.14
N PRO A 134 14.31 -11.82 12.98
CA PRO A 134 14.77 -12.61 11.84
C PRO A 134 16.18 -12.22 11.39
N ASN A 135 16.92 -13.18 10.84
CA ASN A 135 18.26 -12.92 10.29
C ASN A 135 18.20 -11.84 9.18
N LYS A 136 19.27 -11.03 9.07
CA LYS A 136 19.46 -9.99 8.05
C LYS A 136 19.18 -10.49 6.62
N ASP A 137 19.48 -11.75 6.32
CA ASP A 137 19.22 -12.36 5.01
C ASP A 137 17.72 -12.32 4.63
N HIS A 138 16.82 -12.40 5.61
CA HIS A 138 15.39 -12.36 5.34
C HIS A 138 14.86 -10.99 4.93
N TYR A 139 15.64 -9.92 5.11
CA TYR A 139 15.32 -8.56 4.69
C TYR A 139 15.82 -8.27 3.26
N GLY A 140 16.48 -9.23 2.62
CA GLY A 140 17.12 -9.02 1.33
C GLY A 140 18.38 -8.17 1.40
N TYR A 141 19.05 -8.18 2.55
CA TYR A 141 20.34 -7.52 2.78
C TYR A 141 21.38 -7.85 1.69
N ASN A 142 21.44 -9.10 1.23
CA ASN A 142 22.39 -9.54 0.20
C ASN A 142 21.97 -9.15 -1.24
N SER A 143 20.77 -8.61 -1.44
CA SER A 143 20.39 -8.05 -2.75
C SER A 143 21.00 -6.63 -2.87
N MET A 144 21.61 -6.30 -4.01
CA MET A 144 22.35 -5.05 -4.30
C MET A 144 21.54 -3.72 -4.17
N THR A 145 20.41 -3.73 -3.48
CA THR A 145 19.36 -2.70 -3.55
C THR A 145 19.26 -1.80 -2.31
N MET A 146 19.94 -2.15 -1.21
CA MET A 146 19.95 -1.30 -0.02
C MET A 146 20.83 -0.07 -0.25
N LYS A 147 20.19 1.09 -0.42
CA LYS A 147 20.87 2.40 -0.53
C LYS A 147 21.61 2.78 0.75
N HIS A 148 21.25 2.19 1.90
CA HIS A 148 21.78 2.51 3.22
C HIS A 148 22.09 1.25 4.05
N PRO A 149 23.06 0.42 3.63
CA PRO A 149 23.36 -0.84 4.34
C PRO A 149 23.81 -0.61 5.79
N ALA A 150 24.54 0.49 6.06
CA ALA A 150 24.98 0.83 7.42
C ALA A 150 23.80 1.09 8.36
N GLU A 151 22.83 1.93 7.96
CA GLU A 151 21.66 2.26 8.78
C GLU A 151 20.82 1.02 9.10
N PHE A 152 20.69 0.10 8.14
CA PHE A 152 20.02 -1.17 8.37
C PHE A 152 20.77 -2.07 9.36
N ILE A 153 22.11 -2.18 9.20
CA ILE A 153 22.94 -2.99 10.09
C ILE A 153 22.83 -2.45 11.51
N ASP A 154 23.00 -1.15 11.70
CA ASP A 154 22.91 -0.48 13.01
C ASP A 154 21.54 -0.73 13.64
N TRP A 155 20.46 -0.54 12.89
CA TRP A 155 19.09 -0.82 13.34
C TRP A 155 18.88 -2.29 13.75
N HIS A 156 19.36 -3.23 12.92
CA HIS A 156 19.19 -4.67 13.16
C HIS A 156 20.01 -5.14 14.37
N ASP A 157 21.25 -4.69 14.47
CA ASP A 157 22.14 -5.01 15.59
C ASP A 157 21.62 -4.39 16.89
N GLU A 158 21.12 -3.16 16.86
CA GLU A 158 20.50 -2.51 18.02
C GLU A 158 19.30 -3.31 18.55
N LEU A 159 18.38 -3.71 17.67
CA LEU A 159 17.21 -4.51 18.07
C LEU A 159 17.62 -5.91 18.56
N THR A 160 18.60 -6.53 17.91
CA THR A 160 19.13 -7.83 18.32
C THR A 160 19.76 -7.75 19.72
N ASN A 161 20.59 -6.73 19.97
CA ASN A 161 21.25 -6.50 21.27
C ASN A 161 20.25 -6.18 22.39
N LYS A 162 19.10 -5.59 22.05
CA LYS A 162 17.98 -5.34 22.98
C LYS A 162 17.11 -6.58 23.23
N ASN A 163 17.42 -7.73 22.63
CA ASN A 163 16.59 -8.93 22.64
C ASN A 163 15.15 -8.62 22.20
N TYR A 164 15.00 -7.82 21.15
CA TYR A 164 13.70 -7.46 20.61
C TYR A 164 12.90 -8.72 20.24
N VAL A 165 11.66 -8.78 20.71
CA VAL A 165 10.73 -9.86 20.37
C VAL A 165 9.97 -9.45 19.12
N PHE A 166 10.30 -10.09 18.01
CA PHE A 166 9.65 -9.92 16.73
C PHE A 166 8.33 -10.72 16.72
N ASP A 167 7.23 -10.00 16.51
CA ASP A 167 5.89 -10.56 16.29
C ASP A 167 5.53 -10.32 14.82
N SER A 168 5.45 -11.41 14.05
CA SER A 168 5.22 -11.33 12.60
C SER A 168 3.96 -10.58 12.22
N GLN A 169 2.85 -10.77 12.95
CA GLN A 169 1.57 -10.15 12.60
C GLN A 169 1.60 -8.67 12.92
N LYS A 170 2.09 -8.32 14.12
CA LYS A 170 2.21 -6.93 14.55
C LYS A 170 3.13 -6.13 13.64
N GLU A 171 4.29 -6.68 13.30
CA GLU A 171 5.26 -6.00 12.43
C GLU A 171 4.74 -5.83 11.01
N LEU A 172 4.03 -6.83 10.48
CA LEU A 172 3.39 -6.72 9.17
C LEU A 172 2.33 -5.61 9.16
N GLU A 173 1.51 -5.53 10.21
CA GLU A 173 0.48 -4.50 10.34
C GLU A 173 1.08 -3.09 10.47
N GLU A 174 2.07 -2.93 11.34
CA GLU A 174 2.75 -1.65 11.54
C GLU A 174 3.49 -1.21 10.27
N TYR A 175 4.12 -2.14 9.55
CA TYR A 175 4.79 -1.86 8.28
C TYR A 175 3.80 -1.42 7.19
N CYS A 176 2.74 -2.21 6.94
CA CYS A 176 1.72 -1.85 5.95
C CYS A 176 1.02 -0.53 6.28
N ASN A 177 0.77 -0.27 7.57
CA ASN A 177 0.17 0.98 8.03
C ASN A 177 1.09 2.19 7.77
N SER A 178 2.39 2.04 8.01
CA SER A 178 3.39 3.08 7.72
C SER A 178 3.45 3.40 6.23
N ASP A 179 3.51 2.38 5.37
CA ASP A 179 3.55 2.56 3.91
C ASP A 179 2.30 3.31 3.41
N VAL A 180 1.11 2.93 3.87
CA VAL A 180 -0.15 3.59 3.48
C VAL A 180 -0.24 5.02 4.03
N ASP A 181 0.25 5.30 5.25
CA ASP A 181 0.32 6.66 5.77
C ASP A 181 1.29 7.56 4.98
N ILE A 182 2.46 7.04 4.62
CA ILE A 182 3.43 7.75 3.78
C ILE A 182 2.81 8.07 2.42
N LEU A 183 2.10 7.12 1.81
CA LEU A 183 1.38 7.34 0.56
C LEU A 183 0.32 8.43 0.71
N ARG A 184 -0.54 8.33 1.74
CA ARG A 184 -1.59 9.31 2.03
C ARG A 184 -1.02 10.72 2.18
N ARG A 185 0.03 10.89 2.97
CA ARG A 185 0.67 12.18 3.23
C ARG A 185 1.37 12.73 2.00
N GLY A 186 2.07 11.88 1.24
CA GLY A 186 2.70 12.29 -0.02
C GLY A 186 1.69 12.73 -1.08
N CYS A 187 0.59 11.99 -1.25
CA CYS A 187 -0.50 12.38 -2.14
C CYS A 187 -1.18 13.68 -1.69
N SER A 188 -1.35 13.88 -0.38
CA SER A 188 -1.92 15.13 0.16
C SER A 188 -1.03 16.33 -0.15
N GLU A 189 0.28 16.19 0.03
CA GLU A 189 1.25 17.25 -0.24
C GLU A 189 1.38 17.52 -1.75
N LEU A 190 1.41 16.48 -2.58
CA LEU A 190 1.35 16.61 -4.04
C LEU A 190 0.13 17.42 -4.48
N ARG A 191 -1.06 17.04 -3.99
CA ARG A 191 -2.32 17.72 -4.32
C ARG A 191 -2.28 19.19 -3.91
N LYS A 192 -1.82 19.47 -2.69
CA LYS A 192 -1.67 20.83 -2.18
C LYS A 192 -0.78 21.68 -3.08
N GLN A 193 0.42 21.20 -3.43
CA GLN A 193 1.35 21.95 -4.26
C GLN A 193 0.78 22.25 -5.66
N PHE A 194 0.07 21.31 -6.27
CA PHE A 194 -0.56 21.53 -7.57
C PHE A 194 -1.72 22.56 -7.51
N LEU A 195 -2.51 22.52 -6.43
CA LEU A 195 -3.57 23.51 -6.20
C LEU A 195 -2.98 24.90 -5.96
N ASP A 196 -1.92 25.00 -5.15
CA ASP A 196 -1.27 26.27 -4.81
C ASP A 196 -0.64 26.95 -6.03
N VAL A 197 -0.02 26.18 -6.93
CA VAL A 197 0.70 26.72 -8.10
C VAL A 197 -0.20 26.92 -9.32
N CYS A 198 -1.09 25.96 -9.59
CA CYS A 198 -1.82 25.90 -10.86
C CYS A 198 -3.35 25.84 -10.71
N ASN A 199 -3.89 25.77 -9.48
CA ASN A 199 -5.31 25.57 -9.20
C ASN A 199 -5.92 24.34 -9.93
N ILE A 200 -5.14 23.26 -10.01
CA ILE A 200 -5.54 21.99 -10.62
C ILE A 200 -5.37 20.89 -9.57
N ASP A 201 -6.37 20.02 -9.44
CA ASP A 201 -6.24 18.78 -8.66
C ASP A 201 -5.70 17.65 -9.56
N PRO A 202 -4.46 17.18 -9.34
CA PRO A 202 -3.86 16.15 -10.19
C PRO A 202 -4.48 14.77 -9.93
N LEU A 203 -5.06 14.53 -8.75
CA LEU A 203 -5.62 13.23 -8.37
C LEU A 203 -7.13 13.16 -8.60
N ASN A 204 -7.79 14.33 -8.76
CA ASN A 204 -9.23 14.49 -9.00
C ASN A 204 -10.06 13.80 -7.89
N ILE A 205 -9.76 14.19 -6.64
CA ILE A 205 -10.32 13.61 -5.40
C ILE A 205 -10.99 14.65 -4.48
#